data_AF-A0A521GH15-F1
#
_entry.id   AF-A0A521GH15-F1
#
_cell.length_a   1.000
_cell.length_b   1.000
_cell.length_c   1.000
_cell.angle_alpha   90.00
_cell.angle_beta   90.00
_cell.angle_gamma   90.00
#
_symmetry.space_group_name_H-M   'P 1'
#
loop_
_entity.id
_entity.type
_entity.pdbx_description
1 polymer ?
#
loop_
_entity_poly.entity_id
_entity_poly.type
_entity_poly.pdbx_seq_one_letter_code
_entity_poly.pdbx_strand_id
1 'polypeptide(L)'
;MLVVSATVADLTSTYYASPDLSRESNWFVVTFKLGWIGMILVTFTLTLLSIALYLYHRLIFKIDEKKGAFETPAKFLRLYFFRDSHYNLNRFYNNPARGLRSFIEGILNFVGYYSIRLAVLFKTFFVLTNTLNSVITRHYEVTFNTSGFIMIAKNSSWTKTWIESFFIWWVCNEQTIDFTYLPIIEVLLTLLCIPLVVQFEKKRMVQNEPVRFLQQQTEVMN
;
A
#
# COMPACT_ATOMS: atom_id res chain seq x y z
N MET A 1 14.21 -5.45 -2.04
CA MET A 1 14.60 -5.13 -3.43
C MET A 1 13.43 -4.59 -4.24
N LEU A 2 12.32 -5.31 -4.37
CA LEU A 2 11.19 -4.87 -5.21
C LEU A 2 10.64 -3.47 -4.87
N VAL A 3 10.47 -3.13 -3.58
CA VAL A 3 10.04 -1.77 -3.17
C VAL A 3 11.02 -0.67 -3.59
N VAL A 4 12.33 -0.96 -3.58
CA VAL A 4 13.36 0.00 -3.99
C VAL A 4 13.31 0.19 -5.50
N SER A 5 13.22 -0.90 -6.26
CA SER A 5 13.05 -0.84 -7.73
C SER A 5 11.78 -0.08 -8.13
N ALA A 6 10.65 -0.35 -7.48
CA ALA A 6 9.41 0.37 -7.69
C ALA A 6 9.56 1.86 -7.36
N THR A 7 10.34 2.20 -6.33
CA THR A 7 10.61 3.60 -5.94
C THR A 7 11.46 4.34 -6.96
N VAL A 8 12.49 3.69 -7.50
CA VAL A 8 13.32 4.28 -8.56
C VAL A 8 12.50 4.46 -9.84
N ALA A 9 11.69 3.45 -10.21
CA ALA A 9 10.82 3.53 -11.38
C ALA A 9 9.80 4.67 -11.24
N ASP A 10 9.19 4.81 -10.05
CA ASP A 10 8.25 5.87 -9.70
C ASP A 10 8.90 7.24 -9.89
N LEU A 11 10.01 7.52 -9.20
CA LEU A 11 10.76 8.79 -9.35
C LEU A 11 11.17 9.08 -10.80
N THR A 12 11.63 8.06 -11.53
CA THR A 12 12.03 8.21 -12.93
C THR A 12 10.83 8.56 -13.81
N SER A 13 9.71 7.86 -13.62
CA SER A 13 8.47 8.11 -14.35
C SER A 13 7.92 9.51 -14.07
N THR A 14 7.93 9.96 -12.81
CA THR A 14 7.53 11.31 -12.44
C THR A 14 8.43 12.35 -13.09
N TYR A 15 9.74 12.11 -13.14
CA TYR A 15 10.68 13.04 -13.78
C TYR A 15 10.38 13.22 -15.27
N TYR A 16 10.02 12.14 -15.97
CA TYR A 16 9.64 12.22 -17.38
C TYR A 16 8.26 12.85 -17.60
N ALA A 17 7.32 12.63 -16.69
CA ALA A 17 5.96 13.17 -16.79
C ALA A 17 5.90 14.65 -16.42
N SER A 18 6.57 15.05 -15.34
CA SER A 18 6.56 16.42 -14.80
C SER A 18 7.96 16.85 -14.38
N PRO A 19 8.86 17.19 -15.32
CA PRO A 19 10.22 17.64 -15.00
C PRO A 19 10.26 18.88 -14.11
N ASP A 20 9.23 19.73 -14.21
CA ASP A 20 8.96 20.78 -13.24
C ASP A 20 7.90 20.29 -12.25
N LEU A 21 8.28 20.19 -10.97
CA LEU A 21 7.40 19.74 -9.90
C LEU A 21 6.32 20.76 -9.53
N SER A 22 6.34 21.98 -10.09
CA SER A 22 5.30 22.98 -9.87
C SER A 22 3.90 22.54 -10.33
N ARG A 23 3.83 21.54 -11.22
CA ARG A 23 2.59 20.99 -11.79
C ARG A 23 2.24 19.59 -11.28
N GLU A 24 2.98 19.10 -10.30
CA GLU A 24 2.82 17.75 -9.79
C GLU A 24 1.69 17.71 -8.72
N SER A 25 0.93 16.61 -8.65
CA SER A 25 -0.26 16.46 -7.80
C SER A 25 -0.02 15.81 -6.43
N ASN A 26 1.16 15.24 -6.18
CA ASN A 26 1.59 14.71 -4.91
C ASN A 26 1.45 15.75 -3.80
N TRP A 27 0.66 15.37 -2.80
CA TRP A 27 0.35 16.21 -1.66
C TRP A 27 1.59 16.78 -0.95
N PHE A 28 2.68 16.01 -0.82
CA PHE A 28 3.90 16.51 -0.19
C PHE A 28 4.60 17.59 -1.02
N VAL A 29 4.65 17.41 -2.34
CA VAL A 29 5.27 18.37 -3.26
C VAL A 29 4.48 19.68 -3.24
N VAL A 30 3.15 19.61 -3.36
CA VAL A 30 2.27 20.78 -3.37
C VAL A 30 2.27 21.50 -2.02
N THR A 31 2.10 20.77 -0.92
CA THR A 31 1.94 21.36 0.42
C THR A 31 3.23 21.98 0.92
N PHE A 32 4.37 21.31 0.71
CA PHE A 32 5.68 21.77 1.22
C PHE A 32 6.52 22.47 0.15
N LYS A 33 5.99 22.66 -1.07
CA LYS A 33 6.69 23.27 -2.22
C LYS A 33 8.07 22.63 -2.46
N LEU A 34 8.11 21.30 -2.44
CA LEU A 34 9.37 20.56 -2.54
C LEU A 34 9.90 20.60 -3.97
N GLY A 35 11.19 20.91 -4.12
CA GLY A 35 11.93 20.60 -5.34
C GLY A 35 12.30 19.12 -5.41
N TRP A 36 12.95 18.71 -6.51
CA TRP A 36 13.33 17.31 -6.78
C TRP A 36 14.11 16.67 -5.64
N ILE A 37 15.06 17.41 -5.06
CA ILE A 37 15.86 16.94 -3.93
C ILE A 37 14.94 16.62 -2.74
N GLY A 38 13.98 17.50 -2.44
CA GLY A 38 13.02 17.29 -1.36
C GLY A 38 12.11 16.08 -1.60
N MET A 39 11.58 15.94 -2.82
CA MET A 39 10.77 14.79 -3.22
C MET A 39 11.54 13.47 -3.07
N ILE A 40 12.80 13.42 -3.54
CA ILE A 40 13.67 12.25 -3.42
C ILE A 40 13.90 11.90 -1.95
N LEU A 41 14.22 12.90 -1.11
CA LEU A 41 14.49 12.68 0.31
C LEU A 41 13.26 12.15 1.06
N VAL A 42 12.09 12.75 0.85
CA VAL A 42 10.82 12.28 1.45
C VAL A 42 10.52 10.86 1.00
N THR A 43 10.61 10.60 -0.31
CA THR A 43 10.33 9.27 -0.88
C THR A 43 11.28 8.20 -0.35
N PHE A 44 12.56 8.53 -0.24
CA PHE A 44 13.58 7.63 0.32
C PHE A 44 13.32 7.35 1.81
N THR A 45 13.00 8.39 2.58
CA THR A 45 12.68 8.27 4.02
C THR A 45 11.47 7.40 4.26
N LEU A 46 10.38 7.59 3.49
CA LEU A 46 9.18 6.75 3.57
C LEU A 46 9.45 5.30 3.18
N THR A 47 10.33 5.08 2.21
CA THR A 47 10.75 3.73 1.79
C THR A 47 11.55 3.03 2.89
N LEU A 48 12.51 3.73 3.51
CA LEU A 48 13.26 3.21 4.65
C LEU A 48 12.34 2.90 5.84
N LEU A 49 11.39 3.77 6.15
CA LEU A 49 10.40 3.54 7.20
C LEU A 49 9.57 2.28 6.92
N SER A 50 9.12 2.09 5.68
CA SER A 50 8.36 0.91 5.26
C SER A 50 9.19 -0.38 5.38
N ILE A 51 10.48 -0.32 5.02
CA ILE A 51 11.41 -1.45 5.21
C ILE A 51 11.61 -1.75 6.70
N ALA A 52 11.82 -0.73 7.54
CA ALA A 52 12.00 -0.90 8.97
C ALA A 52 10.78 -1.56 9.64
N LEU A 53 9.57 -1.11 9.30
CA LEU A 53 8.33 -1.70 9.80
C LEU A 53 8.16 -3.16 9.31
N TYR A 54 8.53 -3.46 8.06
CA TYR A 54 8.52 -4.83 7.56
C TYR A 54 9.54 -5.73 8.26
N LEU A 55 10.73 -5.21 8.57
CA LEU A 55 11.73 -5.94 9.36
C LEU A 55 11.24 -6.19 10.79
N TYR A 56 10.56 -5.22 11.40
CA TYR A 56 9.90 -5.42 12.69
C TYR A 56 8.89 -6.57 12.65
N HIS A 57 8.02 -6.60 11.63
CA HIS A 57 7.08 -7.70 11.41
C HIS A 57 7.79 -9.06 11.29
N ARG A 58 8.88 -9.13 10.51
CA ARG A 58 9.58 -10.39 10.22
C ARG A 58 10.44 -10.90 11.37
N LEU A 59 11.09 -10.01 12.11
CA LEU A 59 12.14 -10.38 13.06
C LEU A 59 11.67 -10.34 14.51
N ILE A 60 10.82 -9.36 14.86
CA ILE A 60 10.47 -9.08 16.25
C ILE A 60 9.09 -9.67 16.58
N PHE A 61 8.15 -9.59 15.65
CA PHE A 61 6.80 -10.06 15.92
C PHE A 61 6.65 -11.56 15.69
N LYS A 62 6.43 -12.30 16.78
CA LYS A 62 6.10 -13.72 16.78
C LYS A 62 4.72 -13.92 17.43
N ILE A 63 3.80 -14.56 16.71
CA ILE A 63 2.54 -15.02 17.28
C ILE A 63 2.77 -16.44 17.79
N ASP A 64 2.53 -16.66 19.07
CA ASP A 64 2.44 -18.02 19.60
C ASP A 64 1.13 -18.64 19.10
N GLU A 65 1.27 -19.53 18.12
CA GLU A 65 0.14 -20.29 17.57
C GLU A 65 -0.47 -21.16 18.67
N LYS A 66 -1.74 -20.90 18.99
CA LYS A 66 -2.50 -21.68 19.96
C LYS A 66 -3.62 -22.42 19.23
N LYS A 67 -3.81 -23.70 19.59
CA LYS A 67 -4.88 -24.56 19.04
C LYS A 67 -6.25 -23.85 19.14
N GLY A 68 -6.97 -23.80 18.02
CA GLY A 68 -8.32 -23.21 17.91
C GLY A 68 -8.39 -21.70 17.61
N ALA A 69 -7.26 -21.00 17.50
CA ALA A 69 -7.25 -19.55 17.28
C ALA A 69 -7.69 -19.11 15.87
N PHE A 70 -7.69 -20.02 14.90
CA PHE A 70 -7.98 -19.73 13.49
C PHE A 70 -9.39 -20.17 13.03
N GLU A 71 -10.23 -20.63 13.97
CA GLU A 71 -11.58 -21.10 13.68
C GLU A 71 -12.48 -19.99 13.15
N THR A 72 -12.44 -18.79 13.75
CA THR A 72 -13.26 -17.65 13.35
C THR A 72 -12.42 -16.39 13.10
N PRO A 73 -12.83 -15.50 12.17
CA PRO A 73 -12.15 -14.22 11.95
C PRO A 73 -12.02 -13.36 13.21
N ALA A 74 -13.03 -13.39 14.08
CA ALA A 74 -13.02 -12.67 15.35
C ALA A 74 -11.95 -13.21 16.33
N LYS A 75 -11.83 -14.55 16.45
CA LYS A 75 -10.76 -15.19 17.25
C LYS A 75 -9.37 -14.84 16.70
N PHE A 76 -9.23 -14.84 15.38
CA PHE A 76 -7.98 -14.47 14.71
C PHE A 76 -7.57 -13.01 15.01
N LEU A 77 -8.46 -12.04 14.74
CA LEU A 77 -8.17 -10.62 14.97
C LEU A 77 -7.81 -10.37 16.43
N ARG A 78 -8.51 -11.03 17.35
CA ARG A 78 -8.24 -10.90 18.78
C ARG A 78 -6.88 -11.48 19.18
N LEU A 79 -6.52 -12.68 18.69
CA LEU A 79 -5.19 -13.23 18.93
C LEU A 79 -4.11 -12.31 18.32
N TYR A 80 -4.36 -11.78 17.12
CA TYR A 80 -3.42 -10.95 16.39
C TYR A 80 -3.13 -9.62 17.10
N PHE A 81 -4.17 -8.91 17.53
CA PHE A 81 -4.02 -7.59 18.17
C PHE A 81 -3.82 -7.65 19.68
N PHE A 82 -4.31 -8.66 20.39
CA PHE A 82 -4.25 -8.71 21.85
C PHE A 82 -3.41 -9.86 22.41
N ARG A 83 -2.83 -10.72 21.55
CA ARG A 83 -2.07 -11.93 21.94
C ARG A 83 -2.82 -12.79 22.96
N ASP A 84 -4.15 -12.79 22.88
CA ASP A 84 -5.02 -13.53 23.77
C ASP A 84 -5.89 -14.49 22.96
N SER A 85 -5.72 -15.79 23.24
CA SER A 85 -6.52 -16.88 22.66
C SER A 85 -7.77 -17.16 23.46
N HIS A 86 -7.79 -16.79 24.74
CA HIS A 86 -8.96 -16.97 25.57
C HIS A 86 -9.86 -15.75 25.41
N TYR A 87 -11.17 -15.96 25.45
CA TYR A 87 -12.17 -14.91 25.31
C TYR A 87 -12.16 -13.85 26.44
N ASN A 88 -11.09 -13.71 27.22
CA ASN A 88 -11.00 -12.86 28.39
C ASN A 88 -10.63 -11.41 28.05
N LEU A 89 -11.64 -10.55 27.84
CA LEU A 89 -11.43 -9.09 27.70
C LEU A 89 -10.82 -8.51 28.99
N ASN A 90 -10.93 -9.29 30.06
CA ASN A 90 -10.38 -9.02 31.39
C ASN A 90 -8.89 -8.72 31.41
N ARG A 91 -8.05 -9.12 30.44
CA ARG A 91 -6.65 -8.67 30.42
C ARG A 91 -6.49 -7.17 30.17
N PHE A 92 -7.35 -6.59 29.34
CA PHE A 92 -7.34 -5.15 29.07
C PHE A 92 -7.87 -4.37 30.29
N TYR A 93 -8.90 -4.90 30.96
CA TYR A 93 -9.46 -4.32 32.17
C TYR A 93 -8.54 -4.47 33.41
N ASN A 94 -7.87 -5.60 33.56
CA ASN A 94 -7.04 -5.89 34.73
C ASN A 94 -5.62 -5.31 34.61
N ASN A 95 -5.14 -5.04 33.38
CA ASN A 95 -3.85 -4.39 33.15
C ASN A 95 -3.86 -3.58 31.83
N PRO A 96 -4.42 -2.36 31.84
CA PRO A 96 -4.62 -1.56 30.63
C PRO A 96 -3.31 -1.22 29.92
N ALA A 97 -2.22 -0.99 30.66
CA ALA A 97 -0.91 -0.70 30.10
C ALA A 97 -0.37 -1.87 29.25
N ARG A 98 -0.53 -3.11 29.73
CA ARG A 98 -0.10 -4.31 29.01
C ARG A 98 -0.99 -4.59 27.80
N GLY A 99 -2.30 -4.39 27.94
CA GLY A 99 -3.27 -4.52 26.86
C GLY A 99 -3.04 -3.53 25.72
N LEU A 100 -2.82 -2.25 26.06
CA LEU A 100 -2.51 -1.20 25.10
C LEU A 100 -1.19 -1.50 24.35
N ARG A 101 -0.16 -1.94 25.07
CA ARG A 101 1.11 -2.34 24.45
C ARG A 101 0.92 -3.45 23.41
N SER A 102 0.20 -4.52 23.77
CA SER A 102 -0.06 -5.62 22.82
C SER A 102 -0.85 -5.14 21.61
N PHE A 103 -1.85 -4.27 21.81
CA PHE A 103 -2.62 -3.66 20.72
C PHE A 103 -1.74 -2.85 19.76
N ILE A 104 -0.87 -1.99 20.30
CA ILE A 104 0.08 -1.21 19.50
C ILE A 104 1.05 -2.13 18.76
N GLU A 105 1.58 -3.17 19.42
CA GLU A 105 2.46 -4.15 18.76
C GLU A 105 1.73 -4.87 17.61
N GLY A 106 0.44 -5.18 17.77
CA GLY A 106 -0.41 -5.76 16.73
C GLY A 106 -0.66 -4.81 15.57
N ILE A 107 -0.91 -3.51 15.84
CA ILE A 107 -1.02 -2.47 14.81
C ILE A 107 0.30 -2.33 14.05
N LEU A 108 1.42 -2.17 14.75
CA LEU A 108 2.74 -2.04 14.12
C LEU A 108 3.08 -3.25 13.27
N ASN A 109 2.67 -4.45 13.70
CA ASN A 109 2.83 -5.66 12.93
C ASN A 109 1.97 -5.68 11.65
N PHE A 110 0.70 -5.30 11.77
CA PHE A 110 -0.20 -5.17 10.62
C PHE A 110 0.37 -4.15 9.63
N VAL A 111 0.63 -2.93 10.09
CA VAL A 111 1.19 -1.86 9.27
C VAL A 111 2.54 -2.27 8.69
N GLY A 112 3.41 -2.94 9.44
CA GLY A 112 4.71 -3.38 8.93
C GLY A 112 4.63 -4.43 7.83
N TYR A 113 3.70 -5.37 7.94
CA TYR A 113 3.49 -6.35 6.88
C TYR A 113 2.91 -5.73 5.60
N TYR A 114 1.96 -4.79 5.76
CA TYR A 114 1.21 -4.23 4.62
C TYR A 114 1.87 -3.01 4.00
N SER A 115 2.54 -2.16 4.78
CA SER A 115 3.15 -0.92 4.31
C SER A 115 4.04 -1.15 3.09
N ILE A 116 4.90 -2.19 3.11
CA ILE A 116 5.78 -2.48 1.99
C ILE A 116 5.03 -2.98 0.75
N ARG A 117 3.93 -3.71 0.92
CA ARG A 117 3.10 -4.24 -0.18
C ARG A 117 2.28 -3.14 -0.82
N LEU A 118 1.63 -2.32 0.01
CA LEU A 118 0.88 -1.16 -0.42
C LEU A 118 1.81 -0.14 -1.08
N ALA A 119 2.99 0.12 -0.51
CA ALA A 119 3.99 1.00 -1.12
C ALA A 119 4.39 0.53 -2.52
N VAL A 120 4.61 -0.77 -2.71
CA VAL A 120 4.86 -1.33 -4.05
C VAL A 120 3.66 -1.10 -4.98
N LEU A 121 2.45 -1.44 -4.53
CA LEU A 121 1.24 -1.35 -5.35
C LEU A 121 0.97 0.10 -5.79
N PHE A 122 1.03 1.05 -4.85
CA PHE A 122 0.87 2.47 -5.14
C PHE A 122 1.96 2.97 -6.09
N LYS A 123 3.22 2.58 -5.88
CA LYS A 123 4.32 2.98 -6.79
C LYS A 123 4.13 2.42 -8.19
N THR A 124 3.72 1.16 -8.33
CA THR A 124 3.40 0.59 -9.64
C THR A 124 2.24 1.33 -10.30
N PHE A 125 1.20 1.68 -9.54
CA PHE A 125 0.10 2.49 -10.03
C PHE A 125 0.57 3.87 -10.50
N PHE A 126 1.36 4.60 -9.70
CA PHE A 126 1.92 5.90 -10.09
C PHE A 126 2.83 5.81 -11.31
N VAL A 127 3.67 4.78 -11.43
CA VAL A 127 4.48 4.54 -12.62
C VAL A 127 3.62 4.41 -13.87
N LEU A 128 2.53 3.63 -13.79
CA LEU A 128 1.59 3.47 -14.90
C LEU A 128 0.96 4.80 -15.26
N THR A 129 0.42 5.52 -14.28
CA THR A 129 -0.23 6.82 -14.48
C THR A 129 0.73 7.86 -15.07
N ASN A 130 1.94 7.99 -14.53
CA ASN A 130 2.97 8.91 -15.04
C ASN A 130 3.40 8.55 -16.47
N THR A 131 3.51 7.26 -16.77
CA THR A 131 3.83 6.81 -18.14
C THR A 131 2.72 7.19 -19.11
N LEU A 132 1.45 6.98 -18.72
CA LEU A 132 0.29 7.35 -19.54
C LEU A 132 0.21 8.86 -19.75
N ASN A 133 0.38 9.64 -18.68
CA ASN A 133 0.38 11.10 -18.76
C ASN A 133 1.54 11.61 -19.64
N SER A 134 2.73 11.02 -19.53
CA SER A 134 3.87 11.36 -20.40
C SER A 134 3.60 11.03 -21.87
N VAL A 135 2.89 9.94 -22.18
CA VAL A 135 2.51 9.61 -23.57
C VAL A 135 1.51 10.64 -24.08
N ILE A 136 0.47 10.94 -23.31
CA ILE A 136 -0.59 11.86 -23.71
C ILE A 136 -0.04 13.27 -23.94
N THR A 137 0.73 13.81 -23.00
CA THR A 137 1.30 15.17 -23.12
C THR A 137 2.27 15.35 -24.29
N ARG A 138 2.91 14.27 -24.75
CA ARG A 138 3.78 14.29 -25.94
C ARG A 138 3.00 14.27 -27.24
N HIS A 139 1.88 13.54 -27.30
CA HIS A 139 1.12 13.32 -28.52
C HIS A 139 -0.11 14.22 -28.65
N TYR A 140 -0.57 14.84 -27.57
CA TYR A 140 -1.79 15.64 -27.51
C TYR A 140 -1.54 16.94 -26.76
N GLU A 141 -2.15 18.01 -27.24
CA GLU A 141 -2.34 19.24 -26.49
C GLU A 141 -3.70 19.21 -25.81
N VAL A 142 -3.74 19.38 -24.49
CA VAL A 142 -4.99 19.39 -23.74
C VAL A 142 -5.32 20.84 -23.38
N THR A 143 -6.45 21.33 -23.86
CA THR A 143 -6.97 22.67 -23.60
C THR A 143 -8.26 22.57 -22.80
N PHE A 144 -8.34 23.27 -21.67
CA PHE A 144 -9.54 23.26 -20.82
C PHE A 144 -10.44 24.46 -21.16
N ASN A 145 -11.74 24.20 -21.35
CA ASN A 145 -12.81 25.18 -21.55
C ASN A 145 -13.87 25.01 -20.44
N THR A 146 -14.73 25.99 -20.26
CA THR A 146 -15.88 25.95 -19.33
C THR A 146 -16.85 24.80 -19.60
N SER A 147 -16.87 24.25 -20.81
CA SER A 147 -17.72 23.12 -21.22
C SER A 147 -17.04 21.75 -21.11
N GLY A 148 -15.77 21.68 -20.68
CA GLY A 148 -14.98 20.46 -20.65
C GLY A 148 -13.59 20.65 -21.27
N PHE A 149 -12.93 19.57 -21.65
CA PHE A 149 -11.60 19.62 -22.25
C PHE A 149 -11.66 19.36 -23.77
N ILE A 150 -10.74 19.97 -24.50
CA ILE A 150 -10.50 19.74 -25.92
C ILE A 150 -9.07 19.20 -26.03
N MET A 151 -8.90 18.04 -26.67
CA MET A 151 -7.56 17.54 -27.01
C MET A 151 -7.27 17.71 -28.49
N ILE A 152 -6.14 18.30 -28.81
CA ILE A 152 -5.65 18.50 -30.17
C ILE A 152 -4.41 17.62 -30.37
N ALA A 153 -4.51 16.63 -31.26
CA ALA A 153 -3.38 15.75 -31.55
C ALA A 153 -2.22 16.55 -32.19
N LYS A 154 -1.02 16.44 -31.64
CA LYS A 154 0.20 17.02 -32.19
C LYS A 154 0.80 16.05 -33.21
N ASN A 155 0.33 16.09 -34.46
CA ASN A 155 0.79 15.22 -35.56
C ASN A 155 0.86 13.72 -35.17
N SER A 156 -0.11 13.25 -34.37
CA SER A 156 -0.12 11.87 -33.88
C SER A 156 -0.62 10.91 -34.97
N SER A 157 0.17 9.89 -35.29
CA SER A 157 -0.22 8.76 -36.13
C SER A 157 -0.95 7.66 -35.34
N TRP A 158 -1.25 7.89 -34.06
CA TRP A 158 -2.01 6.93 -33.26
C TRP A 158 -3.43 6.85 -33.82
N THR A 159 -3.82 5.63 -34.18
CA THR A 159 -5.17 5.34 -34.64
C THR A 159 -6.14 5.50 -33.47
N LYS A 160 -7.26 6.20 -33.70
CA LYS A 160 -8.39 6.34 -32.76
C LYS A 160 -8.88 4.99 -32.28
N THR A 161 -8.26 4.44 -31.25
CA THR A 161 -8.63 3.17 -30.63
C THR A 161 -9.43 3.46 -29.36
N TRP A 162 -10.27 2.51 -28.95
CA TRP A 162 -10.98 2.61 -27.67
C TRP A 162 -10.02 2.72 -26.48
N ILE A 163 -8.81 2.17 -26.61
CA ILE A 163 -7.72 2.24 -25.63
C ILE A 163 -7.25 3.69 -25.46
N GLU A 164 -7.04 4.41 -26.56
CA GLU A 164 -6.70 5.83 -26.56
C GLU A 164 -7.82 6.66 -25.88
N SER A 165 -9.09 6.42 -26.23
CA SER A 165 -10.23 7.08 -25.60
C SER A 165 -10.32 6.83 -24.09
N PHE A 166 -10.01 5.61 -23.64
CA PHE A 166 -9.97 5.28 -22.21
C PHE A 166 -8.85 6.02 -21.49
N PHE A 167 -7.64 6.07 -22.06
CA PHE A 167 -6.52 6.78 -21.43
C PHE A 167 -6.72 8.29 -21.40
N ILE A 168 -7.31 8.85 -22.45
CA ILE A 168 -7.73 10.25 -22.50
C ILE A 168 -8.75 10.54 -21.39
N TRP A 169 -9.79 9.70 -21.28
CA TRP A 169 -10.77 9.81 -20.20
C TRP A 169 -10.10 9.72 -18.83
N TRP A 170 -9.16 8.79 -18.64
CA TRP A 170 -8.45 8.60 -17.38
C TRP A 170 -7.69 9.85 -16.96
N VAL A 171 -6.79 10.38 -17.81
CA VAL A 171 -5.99 11.57 -17.49
C VAL A 171 -6.87 12.82 -17.27
N CYS A 172 -7.95 12.96 -18.03
CA CYS A 172 -8.86 14.09 -17.84
C CYS A 172 -9.67 14.03 -16.55
N ASN A 173 -9.97 12.82 -16.07
CA ASN A 173 -10.66 12.64 -14.79
C ASN A 173 -9.69 12.53 -13.61
N GLU A 174 -8.39 12.31 -13.85
CA GLU A 174 -7.35 12.19 -12.81
C GLU A 174 -7.39 13.38 -11.85
N GLN A 175 -7.50 14.62 -12.34
CA GLN A 175 -7.59 15.81 -11.48
C GLN A 175 -8.86 15.84 -10.60
N THR A 176 -9.99 15.35 -11.11
CA THR A 176 -11.26 15.25 -10.37
C THR A 176 -11.23 14.09 -9.38
N ILE A 177 -10.58 12.99 -9.75
CA ILE A 177 -10.40 11.78 -8.94
C ILE A 177 -9.43 12.06 -7.78
N ASP A 178 -8.28 12.69 -8.03
CA ASP A 178 -7.23 12.98 -7.06
C ASP A 178 -7.73 13.83 -5.88
N PHE A 179 -8.59 14.83 -6.13
CA PHE A 179 -9.06 15.74 -5.07
C PHE A 179 -10.30 15.26 -4.32
N THR A 180 -11.24 14.59 -5.00
CA THR A 180 -12.55 14.27 -4.41
C THR A 180 -12.67 12.81 -3.99
N TYR A 181 -12.11 11.92 -4.80
CA TYR A 181 -12.35 10.49 -4.67
C TYR A 181 -11.13 9.74 -4.15
N LEU A 182 -9.92 10.26 -4.28
CA LEU A 182 -8.70 9.58 -3.81
C LEU A 182 -8.73 9.26 -2.32
N PRO A 183 -9.12 10.17 -1.40
CA PRO A 183 -9.21 9.81 0.02
C PRO A 183 -10.29 8.75 0.28
N ILE A 184 -11.39 8.78 -0.47
CA ILE A 184 -12.50 7.83 -0.34
C ILE A 184 -12.07 6.45 -0.88
N ILE A 185 -11.40 6.43 -2.04
CA ILE A 185 -10.84 5.23 -2.68
C ILE A 185 -9.74 4.64 -1.79
N GLU A 186 -8.88 5.46 -1.19
CA GLU A 186 -7.86 5.01 -0.24
C GLU A 186 -8.48 4.40 1.01
N VAL A 187 -9.52 5.01 1.58
CA VAL A 187 -10.26 4.45 2.72
C VAL A 187 -10.96 3.15 2.31
N LEU A 188 -11.63 3.10 1.16
CA LEU A 188 -12.31 1.91 0.68
C LEU A 188 -11.33 0.77 0.35
N LEU A 189 -10.20 1.07 -0.29
CA LEU A 189 -9.13 0.11 -0.54
C LEU A 189 -8.50 -0.36 0.76
N THR A 190 -8.31 0.51 1.75
CA THR A 190 -7.82 0.14 3.08
C THR A 190 -8.80 -0.80 3.78
N LEU A 191 -10.10 -0.49 3.72
CA LEU A 191 -11.16 -1.34 4.28
C LEU A 191 -11.30 -2.68 3.55
N LEU A 192 -11.16 -2.69 2.21
CA LEU A 192 -11.14 -3.90 1.37
C LEU A 192 -9.88 -4.74 1.58
N CYS A 193 -8.77 -4.10 1.95
CA CYS A 193 -7.54 -4.81 2.31
C CYS A 193 -7.75 -5.64 3.58
N ILE A 194 -8.51 -5.17 4.59
CA ILE A 194 -8.73 -5.90 5.86
C ILE A 194 -9.26 -7.33 5.68
N PRO A 195 -10.33 -7.64 4.91
CA PRO A 195 -10.76 -9.01 4.71
C PRO A 195 -9.75 -9.84 3.90
N LEU A 196 -9.09 -9.26 2.89
CA LEU A 196 -7.98 -9.91 2.18
C LEU A 196 -6.83 -10.24 3.13
N VAL A 197 -6.52 -9.33 4.06
CA VAL A 197 -5.52 -9.51 5.11
C VAL A 197 -5.85 -10.74 5.94
N VAL A 198 -7.07 -10.78 6.47
CA VAL A 198 -7.51 -11.88 7.32
C VAL A 198 -7.42 -13.21 6.59
N GLN A 199 -7.80 -13.26 5.30
CA GLN A 199 -7.69 -14.47 4.51
C GLN A 199 -6.24 -14.90 4.21
N PHE A 200 -5.38 -13.97 3.81
CA PHE A 200 -3.98 -14.29 3.48
C PHE A 200 -3.15 -14.66 4.71
N GLU A 201 -3.32 -13.95 5.83
CA GLU A 201 -2.62 -14.27 7.07
C GLU A 201 -3.13 -15.58 7.68
N LYS A 202 -4.44 -15.85 7.64
CA LYS A 202 -4.99 -17.16 8.01
C LYS A 202 -4.34 -18.27 7.18
N LYS A 203 -4.27 -18.11 5.85
CA LYS A 203 -3.63 -19.10 4.97
C LYS A 203 -2.15 -19.29 5.29
N ARG A 204 -1.39 -18.21 5.52
CA ARG A 204 0.04 -18.26 5.85
C ARG A 204 0.31 -19.00 7.17
N MET A 205 -0.47 -18.73 8.21
CA MET A 205 -0.28 -19.36 9.52
C MET A 205 -0.63 -20.85 9.48
N VAL A 206 -1.72 -21.23 8.79
CA VAL A 206 -2.06 -22.65 8.58
C VAL A 206 -0.99 -23.38 7.77
N GLN A 207 -0.41 -22.75 6.74
CA GLN A 207 0.62 -23.37 5.90
C GLN A 207 1.98 -23.55 6.61
N ASN A 208 2.22 -22.87 7.73
CA ASN A 208 3.44 -23.02 8.54
C ASN A 208 3.33 -24.10 9.62
N GLU A 209 2.16 -24.74 9.81
CA GLU A 209 1.98 -25.87 10.73
C GLU A 209 2.78 -27.17 10.40
N PRO A 210 3.22 -27.51 9.16
CA PRO A 210 3.68 -28.88 8.89
C PRO A 210 5.10 -29.22 9.36
N VAL A 211 5.88 -28.29 9.92
CA VAL A 211 7.25 -28.59 10.39
C VAL A 211 7.34 -28.84 11.89
N ARG A 212 6.48 -28.21 12.71
CA ARG A 212 6.54 -28.36 14.18
C ARG A 212 5.98 -29.69 14.67
N PHE A 213 4.96 -30.24 14.01
CA PHE A 213 4.40 -31.54 14.38
C PHE A 213 5.39 -32.69 14.15
N LEU A 214 6.21 -32.63 13.10
CA LEU A 214 7.25 -33.63 12.85
C LEU A 214 8.41 -33.51 13.84
N GLN A 215 8.82 -32.29 14.21
CA GLN A 215 9.87 -32.09 15.23
C GLN A 215 9.41 -32.56 16.63
N GLN A 216 8.18 -32.26 17.04
CA GLN A 216 7.66 -32.76 18.32
C GLN A 216 7.46 -34.27 18.35
N GLN A 217 7.12 -34.92 17.23
CA GLN A 217 7.07 -36.38 17.17
C GLN A 217 8.47 -37.01 17.25
N THR A 218 9.50 -36.34 16.74
CA THR A 218 10.87 -36.85 16.79
C THR A 218 11.49 -36.69 18.18
N GLU A 219 11.12 -35.65 18.94
CA GLU A 219 11.56 -35.45 20.34
C GLU A 219 10.85 -36.35 21.35
N VAL A 220 9.67 -36.89 21.03
CA VAL A 220 8.94 -37.84 21.91
C VAL A 220 9.35 -39.29 21.63
N MET A 221 9.99 -39.57 20.48
CA MET A 221 10.48 -40.90 20.12
C MET A 221 11.96 -41.15 20.43
N ASN A 222 12.68 -40.15 20.96
CA ASN A 222 14.06 -40.26 21.48
C ASN A 222 14.07 -40.04 22.99
#